data_AF-A0A2C9M301-F1
#
_entry.id   AF-A0A2C9M301-F1
#
_cell.length_a   1.000
_cell.length_b   1.000
_cell.length_c   1.000
_cell.angle_alpha   90.00
_cell.angle_beta   90.00
_cell.angle_gamma   90.00
#
_symmetry.space_group_name_H-M   'P 1'
#
loop_
_entity.id
_entity.type
_entity.pdbx_description
1 polymer ?
#
loop_
_entity_poly.entity_id
_entity_poly.type
_entity_poly.pdbx_seq_one_letter_code
_entity_poly.pdbx_strand_id
1 'polypeptide(L)'
;PHSRDHMVGDPASSSSSIFSGLPERNGQMGWIKQENNTCLQRDQSKKVANLFKTMSSAGKYTALIATAPLTSPGVAGTYASSPDMKLESDIHVKEAACTGFSDIARQLIMEHRQLN
;
A
#
# COMPACT_ATOMS: atom_id res chain seq x y z
N PRO A 1 -16.47 0.02 5.14
CA PRO A 1 -15.99 1.10 4.24
C PRO A 1 -16.35 0.76 2.80
N HIS A 2 -16.90 1.70 2.04
CA HIS A 2 -17.03 1.53 0.58
C HIS A 2 -15.69 1.87 -0.05
N SER A 3 -15.30 1.15 -1.09
CA SER A 3 -14.14 1.53 -1.91
C SER A 3 -14.61 2.42 -3.05
N ARG A 4 -13.66 2.97 -3.80
CA ARG A 4 -13.96 3.89 -4.88
C ARG A 4 -14.70 3.22 -6.05
N ASP A 5 -14.57 1.91 -6.22
CA ASP A 5 -15.17 1.15 -7.32
C ASP A 5 -16.13 0.04 -6.87
N HIS A 6 -16.21 -0.28 -5.57
CA HIS A 6 -17.14 -1.28 -5.04
C HIS A 6 -17.85 -0.79 -3.77
N MET A 7 -19.10 -1.22 -3.59
CA MET A 7 -19.84 -0.96 -2.35
C MET A 7 -19.22 -1.66 -1.13
N VAL A 8 -18.55 -2.79 -1.36
CA VAL A 8 -17.81 -3.54 -0.34
C VAL A 8 -16.32 -3.39 -0.61
N GLY A 9 -15.63 -2.66 0.27
CA GLY A 9 -14.19 -2.50 0.22
C GLY A 9 -13.47 -3.78 0.63
N ASP A 10 -12.35 -4.06 -0.04
CA ASP A 10 -11.42 -5.11 0.37
C ASP A 10 -10.48 -4.61 1.50
N PRO A 11 -9.68 -5.50 2.13
CA PRO A 11 -8.80 -5.11 3.23
C PRO A 11 -7.73 -4.08 2.83
N ALA A 12 -7.21 -4.19 1.60
CA ALA A 12 -6.20 -3.29 1.04
C ALA A 12 -6.73 -1.85 0.96
N SER A 13 -7.82 -1.66 0.21
CA SER A 13 -8.43 -0.35 0.02
C SER A 13 -8.94 0.23 1.34
N SER A 14 -9.54 -0.60 2.20
CA SER A 14 -10.06 -0.15 3.50
C SER A 14 -8.95 0.33 4.43
N SER A 15 -7.88 -0.44 4.59
CA SER A 15 -6.73 -0.05 5.40
C SER A 15 -6.08 1.20 4.84
N SER A 16 -5.79 1.21 3.54
CA SER A 16 -5.13 2.35 2.92
C SER A 16 -5.94 3.62 3.07
N SER A 17 -7.26 3.57 2.85
CA SER A 17 -8.13 4.72 3.05
C SER A 17 -8.19 5.22 4.49
N ILE A 18 -8.13 4.32 5.49
CA ILE A 18 -8.09 4.73 6.90
C ILE A 18 -6.79 5.49 7.21
N PHE A 19 -5.64 5.04 6.70
CA PHE A 19 -4.34 5.64 7.02
C PHE A 19 -3.91 6.77 6.07
N SER A 20 -4.51 6.87 4.89
CA SER A 20 -4.24 7.92 3.90
C SER A 20 -5.31 9.02 3.90
N GLY A 21 -6.50 8.73 4.43
CA GLY A 21 -7.66 9.61 4.40
C GLY A 21 -8.34 9.72 3.04
N LEU A 22 -7.94 8.91 2.04
CA LEU A 22 -8.45 8.97 0.68
C LEU A 22 -9.07 7.63 0.25
N PRO A 23 -10.28 7.63 -0.37
CA PRO A 23 -10.91 6.40 -0.84
C PRO A 23 -10.10 5.79 -1.99
N GLU A 24 -9.70 4.53 -1.81
CA GLU A 24 -8.92 3.79 -2.81
C GLU A 24 -9.75 2.75 -3.56
N ARG A 25 -9.19 2.23 -4.64
CA ARG A 25 -9.79 1.18 -5.46
C ARG A 25 -9.51 -0.19 -4.82
N ASN A 26 -10.44 -1.14 -4.92
CA ASN A 26 -10.16 -2.51 -4.48
C ASN A 26 -8.89 -3.07 -5.16
N GLY A 27 -8.07 -3.76 -4.37
CA GLY A 27 -6.80 -4.35 -4.74
C GLY A 27 -5.62 -3.38 -4.71
N GLN A 28 -5.84 -2.08 -4.47
CA GLN A 28 -4.78 -1.07 -4.48
C GLN A 28 -4.55 -0.45 -3.09
N MET A 29 -3.32 0.05 -2.88
CA MET A 29 -2.94 0.72 -1.63
C MET A 29 -1.93 1.83 -1.90
N GLY A 30 -2.16 3.01 -1.33
CA GLY A 30 -1.25 4.16 -1.22
C GLY A 30 -1.37 5.23 -2.32
N TRP A 31 -2.52 5.39 -3.01
CA TRP A 31 -2.60 6.19 -4.26
C TRP A 31 -3.86 7.07 -4.34
N ILE A 32 -3.68 8.34 -4.75
CA ILE A 32 -4.78 9.35 -4.76
C ILE A 32 -5.85 9.03 -5.80
N LYS A 33 -5.42 8.77 -7.04
CA LYS A 33 -6.36 8.56 -8.15
C LYS A 33 -5.68 7.85 -9.29
N GLN A 34 -5.93 6.54 -9.35
CA GLN A 34 -5.30 5.71 -10.34
C GLN A 34 -6.36 5.00 -11.19
N GLU A 35 -6.20 5.06 -12.51
CA GLU A 35 -7.28 4.73 -13.46
C GLU A 35 -7.34 3.22 -13.75
N ASN A 36 -6.20 2.51 -13.70
CA ASN A 36 -6.11 1.10 -14.11
C ASN A 36 -5.36 0.21 -13.11
N ASN A 37 -5.87 -1.00 -12.80
CA ASN A 37 -5.17 -1.99 -11.96
C ASN A 37 -3.88 -2.56 -12.58
N THR A 38 -3.33 -1.94 -13.62
CA THR A 38 -2.14 -2.46 -14.31
C THR A 38 -0.86 -1.86 -13.75
N CYS A 39 0.18 -2.69 -13.70
CA CYS A 39 1.54 -2.25 -13.38
C CYS A 39 2.22 -1.46 -14.51
N LEU A 40 1.53 -1.25 -15.64
CA LEU A 40 2.05 -0.61 -16.85
C LEU A 40 1.88 0.92 -16.86
N GLN A 41 0.98 1.48 -16.04
CA GLN A 41 0.65 2.91 -16.08
C GLN A 41 0.47 3.47 -14.68
N ARG A 42 1.59 3.78 -14.04
CA ARG A 42 1.62 4.20 -12.66
C ARG A 42 2.58 5.37 -12.48
N ASP A 43 1.99 6.55 -12.33
CA ASP A 43 2.72 7.76 -11.99
C ASP A 43 3.06 7.75 -10.50
N GLN A 44 4.36 7.68 -10.17
CA GLN A 44 4.84 7.70 -8.78
C GLN A 44 4.51 9.01 -8.06
N SER A 45 4.24 10.10 -8.79
CA SER A 45 3.80 11.38 -8.21
C SER A 45 2.44 11.27 -7.50
N LYS A 46 1.67 10.22 -7.78
CA LYS A 46 0.34 9.98 -7.18
C LYS A 46 0.37 9.15 -5.90
N LYS A 47 1.56 8.78 -5.40
CA LYS A 47 1.71 8.12 -4.10
C LYS A 47 1.22 9.05 -2.99
N VAL A 48 0.42 8.52 -2.07
CA VAL A 48 -0.09 9.24 -0.91
C VAL A 48 0.88 9.07 0.25
N ALA A 49 1.16 10.15 0.97
CA ALA A 49 1.78 10.04 2.28
C ALA A 49 0.73 9.55 3.29
N ASN A 50 0.87 8.31 3.74
CA ASN A 50 0.05 7.77 4.83
C ASN A 50 0.44 8.39 6.18
N LEU A 51 -0.42 8.18 7.18
CA LEU A 51 -0.26 8.70 8.54
C LEU A 51 1.09 8.31 9.15
N PHE A 52 1.58 7.09 8.91
CA PHE A 52 2.89 6.63 9.40
C PHE A 52 4.04 7.48 8.85
N LYS A 53 4.02 7.78 7.54
CA LYS A 53 5.02 8.65 6.92
C LYS A 53 4.93 10.08 7.46
N THR A 54 3.73 10.57 7.68
CA THR A 54 3.49 11.91 8.27
C THR A 54 4.01 11.98 9.70
N MET A 55 3.69 10.99 10.53
CA MET A 55 4.16 10.91 11.93
C MET A 55 5.68 10.82 12.01
N SER A 56 6.31 9.97 11.19
CA SER A 56 7.77 9.86 11.19
C SER A 56 8.45 11.14 10.71
N SER A 57 7.89 11.82 9.70
CA SER A 57 8.39 13.14 9.25
C SER A 57 8.27 14.21 10.35
N ALA A 58 7.35 14.03 11.30
CA ALA A 58 7.21 14.88 12.48
C ALA A 58 8.09 14.43 13.68
N GLY A 59 9.01 13.49 13.47
CA GLY A 59 9.92 12.97 14.49
C GLY A 59 9.23 12.08 15.54
N LYS A 60 8.07 11.49 15.21
CA LYS A 60 7.38 10.55 16.10
C LYS A 60 7.78 9.12 15.78
N TYR A 61 7.94 8.31 16.81
CA TYR A 61 8.15 6.87 16.66
C TYR A 61 6.87 6.19 16.16
N THR A 62 7.05 5.23 15.27
CA THR A 62 5.98 4.47 14.64
C THR A 62 6.29 2.99 14.71
N ALA A 63 5.28 2.16 14.98
CA ALA A 63 5.40 0.71 15.02
C ALA A 63 4.15 0.05 14.44
N LEU A 64 4.32 -1.11 13.81
CA LEU A 64 3.24 -1.97 13.33
C LEU A 64 3.26 -3.29 14.10
N ILE A 65 2.12 -3.64 14.69
CA ILE A 65 1.95 -4.90 15.42
C ILE A 65 0.71 -5.59 14.84
N ALA A 66 0.89 -6.79 14.31
CA ALA A 66 -0.17 -7.58 13.71
C ALA A 66 0.01 -9.06 14.01
N THR A 67 -1.10 -9.81 13.99
CA THR A 67 -1.10 -11.29 14.04
C THR A 67 -1.05 -11.92 12.65
N ALA A 68 -1.42 -11.16 11.62
CA ALA A 68 -1.27 -11.53 10.22
C ALA A 68 0.16 -11.22 9.72
N PRO A 69 0.59 -11.82 8.60
CA PRO A 69 1.82 -11.40 7.93
C PRO A 69 1.84 -9.90 7.68
N LEU A 70 2.98 -9.23 7.92
CA LEU A 70 3.10 -7.78 7.74
C LEU A 70 2.87 -7.34 6.28
N THR A 71 3.10 -8.24 5.33
CA THR A 71 2.85 -8.06 3.91
C THR A 71 1.38 -8.30 3.50
N SER A 72 0.56 -8.84 4.39
CA SER A 72 -0.85 -9.12 4.11
C SER A 72 -1.61 -7.83 3.78
N PRO A 73 -2.56 -7.81 2.84
CA PRO A 73 -3.24 -6.60 2.37
C PRO A 73 -3.74 -5.64 3.45
N GLY A 74 -4.32 -6.16 4.53
CA GLY A 74 -4.84 -5.34 5.63
C GLY A 74 -3.77 -4.65 6.46
N VAL A 75 -2.55 -5.21 6.52
CA VAL A 75 -1.41 -4.62 7.22
C VAL A 75 -0.58 -3.77 6.26
N ALA A 76 -0.34 -4.28 5.05
CA ALA A 76 0.38 -3.58 3.99
C ALA A 76 -0.25 -2.23 3.66
N GLY A 77 -1.59 -2.11 3.69
CA GLY A 77 -2.28 -0.85 3.44
C GLY A 77 -1.93 0.28 4.41
N THR A 78 -1.25 -0.01 5.52
CA THR A 78 -0.77 1.01 6.46
C THR A 78 0.49 1.74 5.98
N TYR A 79 1.33 1.07 5.17
CA TYR A 79 2.64 1.58 4.78
C TYR A 79 2.89 1.51 3.26
N ALA A 80 2.43 0.46 2.59
CA ALA A 80 2.80 0.15 1.22
C ALA A 80 2.08 1.04 0.18
N SER A 81 2.80 1.34 -0.88
CA SER A 81 2.29 1.89 -2.13
C SER A 81 2.39 0.83 -3.22
N SER A 82 1.34 0.03 -3.39
CA SER A 82 1.35 -1.10 -4.33
C SER A 82 0.18 -1.04 -5.31
N PRO A 83 0.41 -1.41 -6.59
CA PRO A 83 -0.64 -1.44 -7.58
C PRO A 83 -1.60 -2.63 -7.44
N ASP A 84 -1.14 -3.69 -6.79
CA ASP A 84 -1.90 -4.90 -6.48
C ASP A 84 -1.48 -5.37 -5.08
N MET A 85 -2.46 -5.64 -4.23
CA MET A 85 -2.26 -6.11 -2.86
C MET A 85 -1.57 -7.47 -2.76
N LYS A 86 -1.55 -8.25 -3.85
CA LYS A 86 -0.90 -9.56 -3.92
C LYS A 86 0.60 -9.49 -4.16
N LEU A 87 1.17 -8.31 -4.43
CA LEU A 87 2.61 -8.13 -4.69
C LEU A 87 3.45 -8.22 -3.40
N GLU A 88 3.26 -9.27 -2.62
CA GLU A 88 3.85 -9.40 -1.29
C GLU A 88 5.38 -9.58 -1.34
N SER A 89 5.88 -10.20 -2.40
CA SER A 89 7.29 -10.56 -2.59
C SER A 89 7.70 -10.42 -4.06
N ASP A 90 9.00 -10.54 -4.34
CA ASP A 90 9.56 -10.43 -5.68
C ASP A 90 9.02 -11.51 -6.64
N ILE A 91 8.64 -12.69 -6.13
CA ILE A 91 8.00 -13.75 -6.91
C ILE A 91 6.67 -13.26 -7.46
N HIS A 92 5.81 -12.69 -6.61
CA HIS A 92 4.51 -12.17 -7.03
C HIS A 92 4.65 -11.02 -8.04
N VAL A 93 5.68 -10.18 -7.90
CA VAL A 93 6.00 -9.12 -8.86
C VAL A 93 6.37 -9.69 -10.23
N LYS A 94 7.16 -10.77 -10.27
CA LYS A 94 7.53 -11.45 -11.52
C LYS A 94 6.31 -12.09 -12.18
N GLU A 95 5.49 -12.82 -11.42
CA GLU A 95 4.29 -13.49 -11.92
C GLU A 95 3.26 -12.50 -12.48
N ALA A 96 3.10 -11.34 -11.84
CA ALA A 96 2.19 -10.29 -12.29
C ALA A 96 2.77 -9.37 -13.39
N ALA A 97 4.01 -9.63 -13.86
CA ALA A 97 4.74 -8.77 -14.80
C ALA A 97 4.84 -7.29 -14.34
N CYS A 98 5.01 -7.08 -13.03
CA CYS A 98 5.01 -5.77 -12.37
C CYS A 98 6.41 -5.24 -12.08
N THR A 99 7.40 -5.54 -12.93
CA THR A 99 8.85 -5.36 -12.64
C THR A 99 9.30 -3.93 -12.31
N GLY A 100 8.48 -2.91 -12.56
CA GLY A 100 8.72 -1.52 -12.15
C GLY A 100 8.36 -1.19 -10.69
N PHE A 101 7.82 -2.16 -9.93
CA PHE A 101 7.39 -1.97 -8.55
C PHE A 101 8.26 -2.74 -7.56
N SER A 102 8.62 -2.08 -6.46
CA SER A 102 9.08 -2.77 -5.26
C SER A 102 7.94 -3.64 -4.72
N ASP A 103 8.23 -4.89 -4.41
CA ASP A 103 7.32 -5.74 -3.64
C ASP A 103 7.06 -5.17 -2.24
N ILE A 104 5.94 -5.56 -1.63
CA ILE A 104 5.48 -5.04 -0.34
C ILE A 104 6.48 -5.34 0.78
N ALA A 105 7.16 -6.51 0.77
CA ALA A 105 8.20 -6.82 1.74
C ALA A 105 9.40 -5.88 1.62
N ARG A 106 9.86 -5.60 0.40
CA ARG A 106 10.94 -4.65 0.13
C ARG A 106 10.55 -3.23 0.56
N GLN A 107 9.30 -2.81 0.34
CA GLN A 107 8.83 -1.50 0.80
C GLN A 107 8.90 -1.36 2.33
N LEU A 108 8.54 -2.41 3.07
CA LEU A 108 8.61 -2.41 4.54
C LEU A 108 10.03 -2.12 5.04
N ILE A 109 11.04 -2.81 4.49
CA ILE A 109 12.42 -2.73 5.01
C ILE A 109 13.26 -1.60 4.40
N MET A 110 13.02 -1.25 3.12
CA MET A 110 13.83 -0.26 2.40
C MET A 110 13.21 1.14 2.41
N GLU A 111 11.89 1.24 2.22
CA GLU A 111 11.19 2.52 2.07
C GLU A 111 10.65 3.01 3.43
N HIS A 112 10.35 2.08 4.33
CA HIS A 112 9.81 2.37 5.66
C HIS A 112 10.70 1.86 6.81
N ARG A 113 12.02 2.04 6.69
CA ARG A 113 12.99 1.66 7.74
C ARG A 113 12.64 2.23 9.14
N GLN A 114 11.93 3.35 9.18
CA GLN A 114 11.40 3.98 10.38
C GLN A 114 10.25 3.22 11.10
N LEU A 115 9.77 2.11 10.53
CA LEU A 115 8.80 1.20 11.14
C LEU A 115 9.45 -0.03 11.82
N ASN A 116 10.79 -0.18 11.70
CA ASN A 116 11.56 -1.30 12.21
C ASN A 116 12.49 -0.87 13.35
#